data_AF-A0A533VWM6-F1
#
_entry.id   AF-A0A533VWM6-F1
#
_cell.length_a   1.000
_cell.length_b   1.000
_cell.length_c   1.000
_cell.angle_alpha   90.00
_cell.angle_beta   90.00
_cell.angle_gamma   90.00
#
_symmetry.space_group_name_H-M   'P 1'
#
loop_
_entity.id
_entity.type
_entity.pdbx_description
1 polymer ?
#
loop_
_entity_poly.entity_id
_entity_poly.type
_entity_poly.pdbx_seq_one_letter_code
_entity_poly.pdbx_strand_id
1 'polypeptide(L)'
;MLEELEQVPAGVDSFVLCDIGMDQSRLPQFVDKLGDLARKCEVMYIDHHYLSAESEKRLTKARVKLVHDVEECASMLTYQTFRKDLPEEAKKIALYGAVTDYMDASPLAKKMIEKEDRLFILLE
;
A
#
# COMPACT_ATOMS: atom_id res chain seq x y z
N MET A 1 14.87 3.85 -4.72
CA MET A 1 14.14 2.79 -3.98
C MET A 1 15.02 1.92 -3.06
N LEU A 2 15.81 0.94 -3.53
CA LEU A 2 16.53 0.05 -2.59
C LEU A 2 17.53 0.77 -1.67
N GLU A 3 18.12 1.85 -2.17
CA GLU A 3 18.98 2.75 -1.39
C GLU A 3 18.19 3.61 -0.39
N GLU A 4 16.93 3.96 -0.70
CA GLU A 4 16.07 4.72 0.22
C GLU A 4 15.68 3.88 1.44
N LEU A 5 15.55 2.56 1.30
CA LEU A 5 15.31 1.66 2.42
C LEU A 5 16.46 1.68 3.45
N GLU A 6 17.67 2.08 3.05
CA GLU A 6 18.80 2.24 3.98
C GLU A 6 18.71 3.53 4.80
N GLN A 7 17.88 4.49 4.37
CA GLN A 7 17.70 5.78 5.04
C GLN A 7 16.61 5.74 6.11
N VAL A 8 15.94 4.60 6.30
CA VAL A 8 14.95 4.42 7.38
C VAL A 8 15.64 4.67 8.73
N PRO A 9 15.20 5.67 9.51
CA PRO A 9 15.86 6.02 10.76
C PRO A 9 15.90 4.87 11.76
N ALA A 10 16.95 4.81 12.57
CA ALA A 10 17.01 3.89 13.69
C ALA A 10 15.97 4.26 14.76
N GLY A 11 15.41 3.26 15.44
CA GLY A 11 14.44 3.46 16.53
C GLY A 11 13.00 3.71 16.08
N VAL A 12 12.69 3.55 14.79
CA VAL A 12 11.31 3.53 14.28
C VAL A 12 10.62 2.25 14.76
N ASP A 13 9.42 2.36 15.32
CA ASP A 13 8.63 1.21 15.77
C ASP A 13 7.91 0.51 14.62
N SER A 14 7.42 1.26 13.63
CA SER A 14 6.75 0.74 12.43
C SER A 14 7.14 1.48 11.15
N PHE A 15 7.32 0.71 10.08
CA PHE A 15 7.63 1.19 8.74
C PHE A 15 6.56 0.67 7.76
N VAL A 16 5.95 1.57 7.01
CA VAL A 16 4.93 1.26 6.00
C VAL A 16 5.45 1.72 4.65
N LEU A 17 5.50 0.78 3.70
CA LEU A 17 5.86 1.04 2.31
C LEU A 17 4.59 0.90 1.46
N CYS A 18 4.31 1.87 0.60
CA CYS A 18 3.12 1.86 -0.25
C CYS A 18 3.49 2.05 -1.73
N ASP A 19 2.74 1.40 -2.61
CA ASP A 19 2.65 1.68 -4.04
C ASP A 19 3.97 1.79 -4.80
N ILE A 20 4.77 0.74 -4.70
CA ILE A 20 6.13 0.73 -5.26
C ILE A 20 6.20 0.01 -6.59
N GLY A 21 5.36 -1.00 -6.82
CA GLY A 21 5.42 -1.80 -8.04
C GLY A 21 6.75 -2.52 -8.20
N MET A 22 7.10 -3.37 -7.22
CA MET A 22 8.40 -4.02 -7.11
C MET A 22 8.84 -4.72 -8.41
N ASP A 23 10.07 -4.40 -8.85
CA ASP A 23 10.73 -5.03 -10.00
C ASP A 23 11.13 -6.47 -9.69
N GLN A 24 10.50 -7.43 -10.37
CA GLN A 24 10.73 -8.87 -10.22
C GLN A 24 12.20 -9.29 -10.37
N SER A 25 12.98 -8.57 -11.18
CA SER A 25 14.42 -8.85 -11.35
C SER A 25 15.23 -8.56 -10.08
N ARG A 26 14.70 -7.70 -9.19
CA ARG A 26 15.31 -7.28 -7.92
C ARG A 26 14.59 -7.82 -6.69
N LEU A 27 13.57 -8.67 -6.88
CA LEU A 27 12.79 -9.27 -5.79
C LEU A 27 13.65 -9.84 -4.65
N PRO A 28 14.73 -10.61 -4.89
CA PRO A 28 15.56 -11.10 -3.80
C PRO A 28 16.13 -10.00 -2.90
N GLN A 29 16.72 -8.98 -3.52
CA GLN A 29 17.34 -7.87 -2.79
C GLN A 29 16.29 -7.05 -2.04
N PHE A 30 15.11 -6.89 -2.63
CA PHE A 30 13.99 -6.21 -2.01
C PHE A 30 13.49 -6.95 -0.76
N VAL A 31 13.26 -8.25 -0.88
CA VAL A 31 12.83 -9.10 0.25
C VAL A 31 13.87 -9.11 1.36
N ASP A 32 15.16 -9.21 1.02
CA ASP A 32 16.24 -9.23 2.00
C ASP A 32 16.29 -7.90 2.77
N LYS A 33 16.19 -6.75 2.08
CA LYS A 33 16.18 -5.43 2.74
C LYS A 33 14.97 -5.21 3.63
N LEU A 34 13.77 -5.59 3.17
CA LEU A 34 12.57 -5.49 4.01
C LEU A 34 12.64 -6.46 5.19
N GLY A 35 13.22 -7.65 5.02
CA GLY A 35 13.47 -8.60 6.09
C GLY A 35 14.47 -8.06 7.14
N ASP A 36 15.50 -7.35 6.70
CA ASP A 36 16.47 -6.69 7.59
C ASP A 36 15.80 -5.61 8.44
N LEU A 37 14.88 -4.84 7.86
CA LEU A 37 14.05 -3.87 8.57
C LEU A 37 13.07 -4.57 9.53
N ALA A 38 12.42 -5.65 9.09
CA ALA A 38 11.46 -6.42 9.89
C ALA A 38 12.08 -7.12 11.11
N ARG A 39 13.41 -7.19 11.19
CA ARG A 39 14.13 -7.61 12.41
C ARG A 39 14.23 -6.51 13.47
N LYS A 40 14.00 -5.24 13.10
CA LYS A 40 14.19 -4.06 13.94
C LYS A 40 12.87 -3.35 14.26
N CYS A 41 11.90 -3.39 13.36
CA CYS A 41 10.60 -2.73 13.49
C CYS A 41 9.48 -3.55 12.81
N GLU A 42 8.21 -3.18 13.04
CA GLU A 42 7.10 -3.73 12.24
C GLU A 42 7.21 -3.21 10.80
N VAL A 43 7.18 -4.11 9.81
CA VAL A 43 7.22 -3.73 8.39
C VAL A 43 5.92 -4.15 7.72
N MET A 44 5.23 -3.18 7.13
CA MET A 44 4.06 -3.39 6.28
C MET A 44 4.35 -2.95 4.85
N TYR A 45 3.94 -3.75 3.89
CA TYR A 45 3.99 -3.41 2.47
C TYR A 45 2.58 -3.45 1.90
N ILE A 46 2.11 -2.31 1.39
CA ILE A 46 0.79 -2.12 0.79
C ILE A 46 0.98 -1.85 -0.71
N ASP A 47 0.49 -2.72 -1.57
CA ASP A 47 0.65 -2.53 -3.01
C ASP A 47 -0.51 -3.16 -3.79
N HIS A 48 -0.73 -2.70 -5.01
CA HIS A 48 -1.73 -3.23 -5.92
C HIS A 48 -1.16 -3.78 -7.23
N HIS A 49 0.12 -3.53 -7.50
CA HIS A 49 0.79 -4.09 -8.68
C HIS A 49 0.86 -5.62 -8.58
N TYR A 50 0.91 -6.30 -9.73
CA TYR A 50 1.00 -7.76 -9.76
C TYR A 50 2.19 -8.29 -8.94
N LEU A 51 1.88 -9.22 -8.01
CA LEU A 51 2.85 -10.04 -7.32
C LEU A 51 2.54 -11.51 -7.62
N SER A 52 3.59 -12.30 -7.90
CA SER A 52 3.42 -13.74 -7.99
C SER A 52 3.22 -14.36 -6.61
N ALA A 53 2.52 -15.49 -6.53
CA ALA A 53 2.36 -16.24 -5.28
C ALA A 53 3.70 -16.60 -4.62
N GLU A 54 4.76 -16.78 -5.41
CA GLU A 54 6.12 -16.96 -4.89
C GLU A 54 6.64 -15.69 -4.22
N SER A 55 6.46 -14.52 -4.85
CA SER A 55 6.87 -13.23 -4.29
C SER A 55 6.17 -12.94 -2.97
N GLU A 56 4.86 -13.13 -2.90
CA GLU A 56 4.07 -12.98 -1.68
C GLU A 56 4.59 -13.89 -0.56
N LYS A 57 4.86 -15.15 -0.89
CA LYS A 57 5.41 -16.12 0.07
C LYS A 57 6.79 -15.72 0.57
N ARG A 58 7.63 -15.11 -0.26
CA ARG A 58 8.96 -14.65 0.14
C ARG A 58 8.87 -13.44 1.07
N LEU A 59 8.02 -12.47 0.75
CA LEU A 59 7.77 -11.28 1.59
C LEU A 59 7.22 -11.67 2.97
N THR A 60 6.18 -12.51 3.00
CA THR A 60 5.58 -12.98 4.26
C THR A 60 6.55 -13.81 5.11
N LYS A 61 7.37 -14.67 4.49
CA LYS A 61 8.45 -15.39 5.21
C LYS A 61 9.51 -14.46 5.80
N ALA A 62 9.76 -13.32 5.16
CA ALA A 62 10.65 -12.28 5.67
C ALA A 62 10.00 -11.42 6.78
N ARG A 63 8.83 -11.82 7.29
CA ARG A 63 8.05 -11.12 8.34
C ARG A 63 7.49 -9.77 7.90
N VAL A 64 7.38 -9.54 6.60
CA VAL A 64 6.66 -8.38 6.05
C VAL A 64 5.16 -8.65 6.14
N LYS A 65 4.41 -7.74 6.75
CA LYS A 65 2.95 -7.73 6.71
C LYS A 65 2.50 -7.21 5.34
N LEU A 66 2.14 -8.13 4.47
CA LEU A 66 1.70 -7.81 3.12
C LEU A 66 0.20 -7.49 3.10
N VAL A 67 -0.16 -6.33 2.57
CA VAL A 67 -1.53 -5.95 2.20
C VAL A 67 -1.53 -5.78 0.69
N HIS A 68 -2.17 -6.69 -0.03
CA HIS A 68 -2.09 -6.74 -1.48
C HIS A 68 -3.42 -7.14 -2.08
N ASP A 69 -3.86 -6.38 -3.08
CA ASP A 69 -5.03 -6.67 -3.90
C ASP A 69 -4.87 -5.94 -5.23
N VAL A 70 -5.01 -6.65 -6.35
CA VAL A 70 -4.89 -6.07 -7.69
C VAL A 70 -6.18 -5.41 -8.17
N GLU A 71 -7.31 -5.67 -7.48
CA GLU A 71 -8.62 -5.11 -7.81
C GLU A 71 -8.86 -3.74 -7.16
N GLU A 72 -7.95 -3.28 -6.31
CA GLU A 72 -8.00 -2.00 -5.60
C GLU A 72 -6.70 -1.23 -5.80
N CYS A 73 -6.71 0.10 -5.72
CA CYS A 73 -5.47 0.87 -5.71
C CYS A 73 -4.83 0.91 -4.32
N ALA A 74 -3.53 1.21 -4.25
CA ALA A 74 -2.77 1.24 -3.01
C ALA A 74 -3.29 2.27 -2.00
N SER A 75 -3.81 3.41 -2.47
CA SER A 75 -4.41 4.44 -1.59
C SER A 75 -5.69 3.96 -0.90
N MET A 76 -6.53 3.20 -1.61
CA MET A 76 -7.75 2.57 -1.06
C MET A 76 -7.41 1.45 -0.08
N LEU A 77 -6.41 0.61 -0.41
CA LEU A 77 -5.89 -0.42 0.50
C LEU A 77 -5.30 0.20 1.78
N THR A 78 -4.57 1.30 1.64
CA THR A 78 -4.00 2.05 2.77
C THR A 78 -5.11 2.61 3.66
N TYR A 79 -6.10 3.31 3.08
CA TYR A 79 -7.24 3.81 3.85
C TYR A 79 -7.96 2.68 4.58
N GLN A 80 -8.30 1.60 3.88
CA GLN A 80 -9.03 0.48 4.47
C GLN A 80 -8.26 -0.18 5.62
N THR A 81 -6.92 -0.23 5.53
CA THR A 81 -6.03 -0.76 6.57
C THR A 81 -6.05 0.11 7.84
N PHE A 82 -6.02 1.44 7.69
CA PHE A 82 -5.90 2.39 8.80
C PHE A 82 -7.20 3.14 9.13
N ARG A 83 -8.33 2.79 8.52
CA ARG A 83 -9.61 3.54 8.61
C ARG A 83 -10.13 3.80 10.03
N LYS A 84 -9.70 3.02 11.02
CA LYS A 84 -10.11 3.19 12.42
C LYS A 84 -9.29 4.27 13.13
N ASP A 85 -8.10 4.54 12.62
CA ASP A 85 -7.11 5.46 13.18
C ASP A 85 -7.02 6.76 12.35
N LEU A 86 -7.59 6.77 11.14
CA LEU A 86 -7.65 7.92 10.25
C LEU A 86 -8.91 8.77 10.47
N PRO A 87 -8.83 10.09 10.25
CA PRO A 87 -10.01 10.96 10.21
C PRO A 87 -10.86 10.66 8.97
N GLU A 88 -12.15 11.02 9.01
CA GLU A 88 -13.08 10.75 7.90
C GLU A 88 -12.65 11.44 6.60
N GLU A 89 -11.98 12.59 6.68
CA GLU A 89 -11.46 13.31 5.52
C GLU A 89 -10.40 12.50 4.75
N ALA A 90 -9.71 11.57 5.40
CA ALA A 90 -8.74 10.68 4.74
C ALA A 90 -9.39 9.81 3.66
N LYS A 91 -10.70 9.57 3.75
CA LYS A 91 -11.48 8.88 2.73
C LYS A 91 -11.39 9.60 1.39
N LYS A 92 -11.44 10.94 1.37
CA LYS A 92 -11.34 11.74 0.14
C LYS A 92 -9.97 11.61 -0.50
N ILE A 93 -8.91 11.63 0.30
CA ILE A 93 -7.52 11.44 -0.18
C ILE A 93 -7.37 10.07 -0.85
N ALA A 94 -7.94 9.02 -0.26
CA ALA A 94 -7.94 7.68 -0.85
C ALA A 94 -8.70 7.63 -2.19
N LEU A 95 -9.84 8.33 -2.27
CA LEU A 95 -10.62 8.44 -3.50
C LEU A 95 -9.89 9.21 -4.60
N TYR A 96 -9.15 10.27 -4.27
CA TYR A 96 -8.28 10.94 -5.24
C TYR A 96 -7.24 9.99 -5.81
N GLY A 97 -6.60 9.18 -4.96
CA GLY A 97 -5.67 8.14 -5.42
C GLY A 97 -6.34 7.11 -6.35
N ALA A 98 -7.55 6.66 -6.02
CA ALA A 98 -8.33 5.79 -6.90
C ALA A 98 -8.62 6.43 -8.27
N VAL A 99 -8.98 7.72 -8.32
CA VAL A 99 -9.19 8.45 -9.57
C VAL A 99 -7.90 8.56 -10.37
N THR A 100 -6.77 8.91 -9.73
CA THR A 100 -5.49 9.07 -10.44
C THR A 100 -4.92 7.76 -10.98
N ASP A 101 -5.23 6.63 -10.32
CA ASP A 101 -4.88 5.29 -10.80
C ASP A 101 -5.89 4.73 -11.81
N TYR A 102 -6.92 5.50 -12.19
CA TYR A 102 -8.05 5.05 -13.03
C TYR A 102 -8.80 3.84 -12.45
N MET A 103 -8.82 3.73 -11.11
CA MET A 103 -9.46 2.68 -10.33
C MET A 103 -10.65 3.19 -9.51
N ASP A 104 -11.26 4.33 -9.86
CA ASP A 104 -12.45 4.88 -9.19
C ASP A 104 -13.71 3.99 -9.34
N ALA A 105 -13.66 3.02 -10.26
CA ALA A 105 -14.66 1.97 -10.41
C ALA A 105 -14.36 0.68 -9.60
N SER A 106 -13.25 0.61 -8.85
CA SER A 106 -12.89 -0.54 -8.03
C SER A 106 -13.93 -0.85 -6.95
N PRO A 107 -14.03 -2.08 -6.43
CA PRO A 107 -15.06 -2.46 -5.47
C PRO A 107 -15.21 -1.53 -4.24
N LEU A 108 -14.10 -1.14 -3.60
CA LEU A 108 -14.08 -0.25 -2.44
C LEU A 108 -14.29 1.19 -2.87
N ALA A 109 -13.61 1.68 -3.92
CA ALA A 109 -13.73 3.06 -4.37
C ALA A 109 -15.17 3.35 -4.82
N LYS A 110 -15.74 2.48 -5.64
CA LYS A 110 -17.14 2.56 -6.09
C LYS A 110 -18.11 2.61 -4.92
N LYS A 111 -17.96 1.72 -3.94
CA LYS A 111 -18.83 1.68 -2.75
C LYS A 111 -18.70 2.95 -1.89
N MET A 112 -17.52 3.55 -1.85
CA MET A 112 -17.28 4.80 -1.13
C MET A 112 -17.86 6.01 -1.86
N ILE A 113 -17.71 6.05 -3.17
CA ILE A 113 -18.25 7.08 -4.06
C ILE A 113 -19.76 7.03 -4.09
N GLU A 114 -20.40 5.86 -4.13
CA GLU A 114 -21.87 5.73 -4.10
C GLU A 114 -22.50 6.29 -2.81
N LYS A 115 -21.72 6.41 -1.74
CA LYS A 115 -22.15 7.03 -0.47
C LYS A 115 -21.93 8.54 -0.44
N GLU A 116 -21.17 9.07 -1.38
CA GLU A 116 -20.87 10.50 -1.53
C GLU A 116 -21.55 11.02 -2.80
N ASP A 117 -21.71 12.33 -2.92
CA ASP A 117 -22.15 12.90 -4.20
C ASP A 117 -20.97 12.87 -5.19
N ARG A 118 -21.09 12.05 -6.25
CA ARG A 118 -20.05 11.83 -7.28
C ARG A 118 -19.46 13.13 -7.83
N LEU A 119 -20.26 14.18 -7.91
CA LEU A 119 -19.84 15.45 -8.50
C LEU A 119 -18.75 16.15 -7.67
N PHE A 120 -18.75 15.99 -6.34
CA PHE A 120 -17.77 16.65 -5.46
C PHE A 120 -16.37 16.05 -5.55
N ILE A 121 -16.24 14.77 -5.91
CA ILE A 121 -14.94 14.08 -5.96
C ILE A 121 -14.19 14.37 -7.27
N LEU A 122 -14.93 14.62 -8.36
CA LEU A 122 -14.37 14.81 -9.70
C LEU A 122 -14.03 16.27 -10.04
N LEU A 123 -14.45 17.24 -9.23
CA LEU A 123 -14.37 18.69 -9.52
C LEU A 123 -13.47 19.49 -8.57
N GLU A 124 -13.00 18.91 -7.47
CA GLU A 124 -11.99 19.49 -6.56
C GLU A 124 -10.61 18.88 -6.82
#